data_AF-A0A0G0MKQ1-F1
#
_entry.id   AF-A0A0G0MKQ1-F1
#
_cell.length_a   1.000
_cell.length_b   1.000
_cell.length_c   1.000
_cell.angle_alpha   90.00
_cell.angle_beta   90.00
_cell.angle_gamma   90.00
#
_symmetry.space_group_name_H-M   'P 1'
#
loop_
_entity.id
_entity.type
_entity.pdbx_description
1 polymer ?
#
loop_
_entity_poly.entity_id
_entity_poly.type
_entity_poly.pdbx_seq_one_letter_code
_entity_poly.pdbx_strand_id
1 'polypeptide(L)'
;MKTHNISKKQGMTLVELLVYLSITAIVLIVVIDLVTRVVQNRSATYGQGEAVTNGRIFSDKLLYSVQNASAINGSYPADSVSLTISGVAVTYALSGNQIFYNEGAGPIPLTTDRVEILPINVGENIFSKVTNGSVNSIQARFKVKFKENGYFQDFEISALSRGK
;
A
#
# COMPACT_ATOMS: atom_id res chain seq x y z
N MET A 1 -30.90 -57.30 -46.98
CA MET A 1 -29.91 -58.07 -46.20
C MET A 1 -28.95 -57.08 -45.55
N LYS A 2 -29.12 -56.79 -44.25
CA LYS A 2 -28.32 -55.78 -43.52
C LYS A 2 -27.14 -56.48 -42.85
N THR A 3 -25.92 -56.15 -43.27
CA THR A 3 -24.69 -56.64 -42.63
C THR A 3 -24.40 -55.79 -41.39
N HIS A 4 -24.42 -56.41 -40.21
CA HIS A 4 -24.01 -55.77 -38.97
C HIS A 4 -22.49 -55.67 -38.94
N ASN A 5 -21.97 -54.45 -39.10
CA ASN A 5 -20.56 -54.12 -38.86
C ASN A 5 -20.31 -54.11 -37.34
N ILE A 6 -19.72 -55.19 -36.82
CA ILE A 6 -19.28 -55.26 -35.43
C ILE A 6 -17.99 -54.47 -35.32
N SER A 7 -18.06 -53.27 -34.76
CA SER A 7 -16.88 -52.44 -34.50
C SER A 7 -16.03 -53.09 -33.41
N LYS A 8 -14.77 -53.44 -33.73
CA LYS A 8 -13.81 -53.98 -32.76
C LYS A 8 -13.52 -52.92 -31.69
N LYS A 9 -13.93 -53.16 -30.45
CA LYS A 9 -13.50 -52.34 -29.31
C LYS A 9 -12.02 -52.64 -29.03
N GLN A 10 -11.16 -51.67 -29.27
CA GLN A 10 -9.75 -51.74 -28.88
C GLN A 10 -9.65 -51.58 -27.36
N GLY A 11 -9.08 -52.58 -26.69
CA GLY A 11 -8.77 -52.51 -25.26
C GLY A 11 -7.47 -51.75 -25.04
N MET A 12 -7.44 -50.87 -24.03
CA MET A 12 -6.24 -50.14 -23.63
C MET A 12 -5.28 -51.09 -22.90
N THR A 13 -3.98 -50.98 -23.17
CA THR A 13 -2.99 -51.82 -22.47
C THR A 13 -2.67 -51.25 -21.08
N LEU A 14 -2.31 -52.11 -20.13
CA LEU A 14 -1.95 -51.68 -18.77
C LEU A 14 -0.72 -50.75 -18.77
N VAL A 15 0.22 -50.98 -19.69
CA VAL A 15 1.41 -50.13 -19.86
C VAL A 15 1.02 -48.73 -20.34
N GLU A 16 0.11 -48.64 -21.31
CA GLU A 16 -0.39 -47.36 -21.84
C GLU A 16 -1.12 -46.55 -20.75
N LEU A 17 -1.89 -47.21 -19.88
CA LEU A 17 -2.49 -46.56 -18.71
C LEU A 17 -1.44 -46.00 -17.74
N LEU A 18 -0.38 -46.75 -17.43
CA LEU A 18 0.69 -46.30 -16.53
C LEU A 18 1.47 -45.10 -17.10
N VAL A 19 1.71 -45.10 -18.41
CA VAL A 19 2.34 -43.98 -19.11
C VAL A 19 1.47 -42.73 -18.99
N TYR A 20 0.15 -42.84 -19.22
CA TYR A 20 -0.75 -41.71 -19.05
C TYR A 20 -0.79 -41.19 -17.62
N LEU A 21 -0.88 -42.06 -16.61
CA LEU A 21 -0.84 -41.65 -15.21
C LEU A 21 0.45 -40.90 -14.86
N SER A 22 1.58 -41.35 -15.38
CA SER A 22 2.88 -40.71 -15.15
C SER A 22 2.93 -39.31 -15.75
N ILE A 23 2.47 -39.15 -17.00
CA ILE A 23 2.41 -37.86 -17.68
C ILE A 23 1.42 -36.92 -16.95
N THR A 24 0.24 -37.42 -16.58
CA THR A 24 -0.76 -36.64 -15.86
C THR A 24 -0.24 -36.17 -14.50
N ALA A 25 0.50 -37.00 -13.77
CA ALA A 25 1.10 -36.61 -12.49
C ALA A 25 2.11 -35.45 -12.66
N ILE A 26 2.98 -35.52 -13.68
CA ILE A 26 3.93 -34.45 -13.98
C ILE A 26 3.19 -33.16 -14.33
N VAL A 27 2.16 -33.23 -15.18
CA VAL A 27 1.34 -32.07 -15.55
C VAL A 27 0.67 -31.45 -14.32
N LEU A 28 0.12 -32.27 -13.42
CA LEU A 28 -0.51 -31.78 -12.19
C LEU A 28 0.48 -31.02 -11.29
N ILE A 29 1.72 -31.49 -11.15
CA ILE A 29 2.76 -30.81 -10.37
C ILE A 29 3.03 -29.41 -10.94
N VAL A 30 3.17 -29.29 -12.27
CA VAL A 30 3.41 -27.99 -12.92
C VAL A 30 2.21 -27.05 -12.74
N VAL A 31 0.98 -27.56 -12.84
CA VAL A 31 -0.22 -26.76 -12.62
C VAL A 31 -0.29 -26.24 -11.18
N ILE A 32 0.03 -27.09 -10.18
CA ILE A 32 0.04 -26.69 -8.77
C ILE A 32 1.10 -25.59 -8.54
N ASP A 33 2.31 -25.75 -9.07
CA ASP A 33 3.35 -24.72 -8.98
C ASP A 33 2.88 -23.38 -9.57
N LEU A 34 2.31 -23.41 -10.78
CA LEU A 34 1.77 -22.20 -11.41
C LEU A 34 0.67 -21.53 -10.55
N VAL A 35 -0.28 -22.31 -10.02
CA VAL A 35 -1.35 -21.78 -9.18
C VAL A 35 -0.78 -21.14 -7.90
N THR A 36 0.17 -21.78 -7.24
CA THR A 36 0.79 -21.22 -6.02
C THR A 36 1.51 -19.90 -6.29
N ARG A 37 2.25 -19.79 -7.40
CA ARG A 37 2.90 -18.54 -7.82
C ARG A 37 1.88 -17.43 -8.09
N VAL A 38 0.78 -17.73 -8.76
CA VAL A 38 -0.29 -16.75 -9.03
C VAL A 38 -0.91 -16.26 -7.72
N VAL A 39 -1.18 -17.15 -6.77
CA VAL A 39 -1.75 -16.78 -5.46
C VAL A 39 -0.79 -15.90 -4.66
N GLN A 40 0.49 -16.26 -4.62
CA GLN A 40 1.51 -15.46 -3.93
C GLN A 40 1.65 -14.07 -4.55
N ASN A 41 1.69 -13.98 -5.88
CA ASN A 41 1.78 -12.69 -6.58
C ASN A 41 0.56 -11.80 -6.31
N ARG A 42 -0.66 -12.37 -6.25
CA ARG A 42 -1.86 -11.58 -5.91
C ARG A 42 -1.77 -10.95 -4.52
N SER A 43 -1.28 -11.69 -3.52
CA SER A 43 -1.09 -11.15 -2.18
C SER A 43 -0.07 -10.02 -2.15
N ALA A 44 1.04 -10.16 -2.89
CA ALA A 44 2.06 -9.12 -3.01
C ALA A 44 1.48 -7.84 -3.66
N THR A 45 0.80 -7.98 -4.80
CA THR A 45 0.17 -6.85 -5.50
C THR A 45 -0.90 -6.16 -4.66
N TYR A 46 -1.66 -6.91 -3.88
CA TYR A 46 -2.67 -6.36 -2.99
C TYR A 46 -2.06 -5.46 -1.90
N GLY A 47 -1.03 -5.96 -1.20
CA GLY A 47 -0.34 -5.17 -0.17
C GLY A 47 0.32 -3.92 -0.73
N GLN A 48 0.86 -4.00 -1.96
CA GLN A 48 1.37 -2.83 -2.66
C GLN A 48 0.28 -1.79 -2.94
N GLY A 49 -0.88 -2.22 -3.45
CA GLY A 49 -2.01 -1.33 -3.72
C GLY A 49 -2.50 -0.60 -2.47
N GLU A 50 -2.63 -1.31 -1.34
CA GLU A 50 -3.03 -0.71 -0.06
C GLU A 50 -2.01 0.31 0.46
N ALA A 51 -0.72 -0.05 0.48
CA ALA A 51 0.34 0.86 0.94
C ALA A 51 0.41 2.13 0.08
N VAL A 52 0.33 1.97 -1.24
CA VAL A 52 0.35 3.09 -2.19
C VAL A 52 -0.87 4.00 -1.99
N THR A 53 -2.06 3.41 -1.87
CA THR A 53 -3.32 4.16 -1.74
C THR A 53 -3.36 4.95 -0.44
N ASN A 54 -3.00 4.33 0.69
CA ASN A 54 -2.98 5.01 2.00
C ASN A 54 -1.95 6.13 2.05
N GLY A 55 -0.73 5.87 1.55
CA GLY A 55 0.30 6.90 1.47
C GLY A 55 -0.12 8.08 0.59
N ARG A 56 -0.77 7.81 -0.54
CA ARG A 56 -1.30 8.85 -1.44
C ARG A 56 -2.43 9.66 -0.80
N ILE A 57 -3.39 9.02 -0.12
CA ILE A 57 -4.49 9.73 0.58
C ILE A 57 -3.92 10.70 1.60
N PHE A 58 -2.96 10.26 2.41
CA PHE A 58 -2.27 11.13 3.35
C PHE A 58 -1.51 12.24 2.63
N SER A 59 -0.77 11.90 1.57
CA SER A 59 0.01 12.87 0.80
C SER A 59 -0.83 13.99 0.21
N ASP A 60 -1.92 13.62 -0.47
CA ASP A 60 -2.79 14.55 -1.18
C ASP A 60 -3.51 15.48 -0.18
N LYS A 61 -3.98 14.93 0.95
CA LYS A 61 -4.61 15.74 2.02
C LYS A 61 -3.63 16.69 2.68
N LEU A 62 -2.43 16.22 3.03
CA LEU A 62 -1.41 17.06 3.62
C LEU A 62 -1.00 18.18 2.66
N LEU A 63 -0.76 17.85 1.38
CA LEU A 63 -0.40 18.82 0.36
C LEU A 63 -1.49 19.88 0.21
N TYR A 64 -2.75 19.46 0.11
CA TYR A 64 -3.89 20.38 0.07
C TYR A 64 -3.95 21.28 1.31
N SER A 65 -3.80 20.70 2.51
CA SER A 65 -3.82 21.47 3.75
C SER A 65 -2.69 22.48 3.85
N VAL A 66 -1.46 22.11 3.48
CA VAL A 66 -0.30 23.03 3.51
C VAL A 66 -0.46 24.13 2.46
N GLN A 67 -0.96 23.82 1.26
CA GLN A 67 -1.17 24.83 0.22
C GLN A 67 -2.24 25.87 0.59
N ASN A 68 -3.23 25.48 1.39
CA ASN A 68 -4.31 26.34 1.86
C ASN A 68 -4.09 26.90 3.27
N ALA A 69 -2.99 26.54 3.93
CA ALA A 69 -2.66 27.03 5.26
C ALA A 69 -2.23 28.50 5.19
N SER A 70 -2.81 29.32 6.06
CA SER A 70 -2.33 30.68 6.33
C SER A 70 -1.13 30.69 7.27
N ALA A 71 -1.01 29.67 8.13
CA ALA A 71 0.12 29.52 9.03
C ALA A 71 0.48 28.06 9.24
N ILE A 72 1.77 27.81 9.43
CA ILE A 72 2.33 26.55 9.89
C ILE A 72 2.82 26.79 11.31
N ASN A 73 2.22 26.09 12.27
CA ASN A 73 2.51 26.23 13.69
C ASN A 73 3.36 25.05 14.17
N GLY A 74 4.21 25.32 15.17
CA GLY A 74 5.03 24.29 15.83
C GLY A 74 6.52 24.41 15.57
N SER A 75 7.27 23.53 16.22
CA SER A 75 8.71 23.34 16.03
C SER A 75 8.95 22.04 15.28
N TYR A 76 9.89 22.06 14.33
CA TYR A 76 10.22 20.91 13.49
C TYR A 76 11.71 20.62 13.58
N PRO A 77 12.14 19.35 13.50
CA PRO A 77 11.36 18.15 13.15
C PRO A 77 10.38 17.67 14.22
N ALA A 78 9.26 17.05 13.81
CA ALA A 78 8.20 16.56 14.71
C ALA A 78 7.33 15.47 14.05
N ASP A 79 6.65 14.66 14.86
CA ASP A 79 5.68 13.64 14.40
C ASP A 79 4.28 14.20 14.21
N SER A 80 4.10 15.49 14.48
CA SER A 80 2.87 16.21 14.25
C SER A 80 3.13 17.54 13.55
N VAL A 81 2.19 17.94 12.73
CA VAL A 81 2.14 19.24 12.07
C VAL A 81 0.79 19.89 12.38
N SER A 82 0.83 21.16 12.79
CA SER A 82 -0.38 21.97 13.01
C SER A 82 -0.41 23.11 11.99
N LEU A 83 -1.53 23.23 11.31
CA LEU A 83 -1.77 24.17 10.23
C LEU A 83 -2.98 25.03 10.59
N THR A 84 -2.95 26.31 10.26
CA THR A 84 -4.14 27.16 10.34
C THR A 84 -4.73 27.30 8.94
N ILE A 85 -5.94 26.82 8.72
CA ILE A 85 -6.65 26.91 7.44
C ILE A 85 -7.95 27.69 7.68
N SER A 86 -8.09 28.85 7.04
CA SER A 86 -9.26 29.73 7.21
C SER A 86 -9.61 30.04 8.67
N GLY A 87 -8.60 30.14 9.55
CA GLY A 87 -8.77 30.40 10.98
C GLY A 87 -9.03 29.17 11.85
N VAL A 88 -9.17 27.97 11.26
CA VAL A 88 -9.33 26.70 11.97
C VAL A 88 -7.99 25.99 12.09
N ALA A 89 -7.69 25.45 13.28
CA ALA A 89 -6.50 24.64 13.50
C ALA A 89 -6.73 23.21 13.00
N VAL A 90 -5.94 22.81 12.02
CA VAL A 90 -5.90 21.47 11.43
C VAL A 90 -4.60 20.79 11.83
N THR A 91 -4.68 19.63 12.45
CA THR A 91 -3.50 18.89 12.93
C THR A 91 -3.42 17.52 12.28
N TYR A 92 -2.24 17.18 11.80
CA TYR A 92 -1.88 15.82 11.42
C TYR A 92 -0.86 15.30 12.43
N ALA A 93 -1.07 14.12 12.99
CA ALA A 93 -0.16 13.53 13.97
C ALA A 93 0.02 12.03 13.73
N LEU A 94 1.26 11.57 13.77
CA LEU A 94 1.59 10.15 13.84
C LEU A 94 1.44 9.69 15.29
N SER A 95 0.55 8.71 15.51
CA SER A 95 0.37 8.07 16.81
C SER A 95 0.12 6.58 16.60
N GLY A 96 0.85 5.72 17.32
CA GLY A 96 0.69 4.26 17.22
C GLY A 96 0.81 3.71 15.79
N ASN A 97 1.70 4.30 14.98
CA ASN A 97 1.92 3.97 13.56
C ASN A 97 0.73 4.31 12.62
N GLN A 98 -0.17 5.19 13.03
CA GLN A 98 -1.24 5.70 12.17
C GLN A 98 -1.23 7.22 12.13
N ILE A 99 -1.61 7.78 10.98
CA ILE A 99 -1.81 9.23 10.87
C ILE A 99 -3.22 9.55 11.31
N PHE A 100 -3.33 10.46 12.26
CA PHE A 100 -4.58 11.05 12.70
C PHE A 100 -4.72 12.46 12.16
N TYR A 101 -5.93 12.77 11.70
CA TYR A 101 -6.36 14.09 11.26
C TYR A 101 -7.32 14.69 12.28
N ASN A 102 -7.14 15.95 12.65
CA ASN A 102 -8.04 16.65 13.55
C ASN A 102 -8.29 18.09 13.07
N GLU A 103 -9.57 18.47 12.96
CA GLU A 103 -10.05 19.82 12.60
C GLU A 103 -10.99 20.38 13.70
N GLY A 104 -10.77 19.98 14.95
CA GLY A 104 -11.55 20.43 16.11
C GLY A 104 -12.71 19.51 16.51
N ALA A 105 -13.04 18.50 15.71
CA ALA A 105 -14.03 17.46 16.04
C ALA A 105 -13.42 16.24 16.77
N GLY A 106 -12.09 16.22 16.96
CA GLY A 106 -11.34 15.09 17.50
C GLY A 106 -10.50 14.38 16.44
N PRO A 107 -9.51 13.57 16.86
CA PRO A 107 -8.62 12.87 15.94
C PRO A 107 -9.32 11.70 15.26
N ILE A 108 -9.28 11.66 13.93
CA ILE A 108 -9.82 10.59 13.08
C ILE A 108 -8.65 9.93 12.35
N PRO A 109 -8.56 8.59 12.29
CA PRO A 109 -7.50 7.93 11.53
C PRO A 109 -7.67 8.22 10.03
N LEU A 110 -6.57 8.61 9.39
CA LEU A 110 -6.53 8.90 7.96
C LEU A 110 -6.11 7.71 7.11
N THR A 111 -5.37 6.79 7.72
CA THR A 111 -4.96 5.51 7.12
C THR A 111 -5.74 4.36 7.72
N THR A 112 -5.84 3.26 6.98
CA THR A 112 -6.44 2.02 7.47
C THR A 112 -5.60 1.40 8.60
N ASP A 113 -6.19 0.46 9.31
CA ASP A 113 -5.52 -0.37 10.32
C ASP A 113 -4.63 -1.47 9.72
N ARG A 114 -4.70 -1.68 8.41
CA ARG A 114 -3.91 -2.69 7.68
C ARG A 114 -2.52 -2.20 7.29
N VAL A 115 -2.28 -0.89 7.42
CA VAL A 115 -0.99 -0.26 7.17
C VAL A 115 -0.40 0.35 8.43
N GLU A 116 0.91 0.48 8.44
CA GLU A 116 1.69 1.19 9.46
C GLU A 116 2.46 2.31 8.79
N ILE A 117 2.35 3.52 9.33
CA ILE A 117 3.19 4.65 8.94
C ILE A 117 4.38 4.71 9.87
N LEU A 118 5.56 4.74 9.28
CA LEU A 118 6.85 4.75 9.96
C LEU A 118 7.71 5.89 9.41
N PRO A 119 8.62 6.45 10.20
CA PRO A 119 9.67 7.31 9.66
C PRO A 119 10.56 6.57 8.65
N ILE A 120 11.23 7.32 7.76
CA ILE A 120 12.18 6.72 6.80
C ILE A 120 13.31 6.00 7.55
N ASN A 121 13.88 6.65 8.58
CA ASN A 121 14.89 6.06 9.43
C ASN A 121 14.38 5.95 10.87
N VAL A 122 14.77 4.87 11.55
CA VAL A 122 14.34 4.62 12.93
C VAL A 122 14.81 5.77 13.84
N GLY A 123 13.88 6.34 14.60
CA GLY A 123 14.14 7.45 15.53
C GLY A 123 14.08 8.84 14.89
N GLU A 124 13.82 8.96 13.59
CA GLU A 124 13.52 10.25 12.96
C GLU A 124 12.04 10.60 13.09
N ASN A 125 11.73 11.88 12.95
CA ASN A 125 10.35 12.33 12.82
C ASN A 125 9.90 12.41 11.35
N ILE A 126 8.60 12.28 11.14
CA ILE A 126 8.04 12.30 9.77
C ILE A 126 7.93 13.70 9.17
N PHE A 127 7.80 14.76 9.97
CA PHE A 127 7.72 16.13 9.47
C PHE A 127 9.00 16.90 9.75
N SER A 128 9.46 17.65 8.75
CA SER A 128 10.58 18.55 8.83
C SER A 128 10.23 19.88 8.18
N LYS A 129 10.79 20.97 8.69
CA LYS A 129 10.66 22.28 8.07
C LYS A 129 11.72 22.41 6.97
N VAL A 130 11.29 22.82 5.79
CA VAL A 130 12.18 23.22 4.71
C VAL A 130 12.01 24.72 4.53
N THR A 131 13.12 25.45 4.46
CA THR A 131 13.10 26.89 4.18
C THR A 131 13.45 27.10 2.72
N ASN A 132 12.54 27.68 1.95
CA ASN A 132 12.80 28.12 0.58
C ASN A 132 12.70 29.64 0.54
N GLY A 133 13.82 30.31 0.84
CA GLY A 133 13.84 31.77 1.07
C GLY A 133 13.00 32.15 2.30
N SER A 134 12.09 33.12 2.13
CA SER A 134 11.22 33.63 3.20
C SER A 134 9.92 32.82 3.39
N VAL A 135 9.68 31.79 2.57
CA VAL A 135 8.44 31.00 2.61
C VAL A 135 8.64 29.79 3.52
N ASN A 136 7.74 29.63 4.50
CA ASN A 136 7.70 28.42 5.32
C ASN A 136 7.16 27.26 4.48
N SER A 137 7.92 26.16 4.42
CA SER A 137 7.48 24.93 3.80
C SER A 137 7.68 23.74 4.74
N ILE A 138 6.84 22.73 4.58
CA ILE A 138 6.95 21.47 5.31
C ILE A 138 7.27 20.38 4.32
N GLN A 139 8.21 19.54 4.71
CA GLN A 139 8.46 18.26 4.09
C GLN A 139 7.99 17.15 5.01
N ALA A 140 7.26 16.19 4.47
CA ALA A 140 6.91 14.95 5.13
C ALA A 140 7.64 13.78 4.46
N ARG A 141 8.35 12.96 5.25
CA ARG A 141 9.08 11.77 4.79
C ARG A 141 8.69 10.58 5.65
N PHE A 142 8.11 9.56 5.03
CA PHE A 142 7.59 8.39 5.75
C PHE A 142 7.55 7.16 4.86
N LYS A 143 7.44 6.00 5.51
CA LYS A 143 7.23 4.69 4.90
C LYS A 143 5.85 4.20 5.28
N VAL A 144 5.17 3.57 4.32
CA VAL A 144 3.93 2.85 4.56
C VAL A 144 4.22 1.37 4.45
N LYS A 145 4.03 0.63 5.55
CA LYS A 145 4.19 -0.81 5.61
C LYS A 145 2.82 -1.49 5.62
N PHE A 146 2.60 -2.46 4.74
CA PHE A 146 1.43 -3.34 4.82
C PHE A 146 1.69 -4.45 5.85
N LYS A 147 0.78 -4.62 6.82
CA LYS A 147 1.00 -5.51 7.97
C LYS A 147 1.11 -6.99 7.59
N GLU A 148 0.34 -7.46 6.62
CA GLU A 148 0.20 -8.90 6.35
C GLU A 148 1.41 -9.51 5.62
N ASN A 149 1.98 -8.80 4.65
CA ASN A 149 3.09 -9.32 3.84
C ASN A 149 4.40 -8.53 4.02
N GLY A 150 4.38 -7.48 4.86
CA GLY A 150 5.55 -6.64 5.13
C GLY A 150 6.04 -5.85 3.92
N TYR A 151 5.20 -5.64 2.89
CA TYR A 151 5.54 -4.72 1.80
C TYR A 151 5.69 -3.30 2.34
N PHE A 152 6.68 -2.56 1.84
CA PHE A 152 6.93 -1.16 2.21
C PHE A 152 6.93 -0.29 0.95
N GLN A 153 6.39 0.92 1.08
CA GLN A 153 6.53 1.99 0.10
C GLN A 153 6.95 3.27 0.79
N ASP A 154 8.00 3.88 0.26
CA ASP A 154 8.53 5.15 0.74
C ASP A 154 7.80 6.31 0.06
N PHE A 155 7.56 7.37 0.83
CA PHE A 155 6.91 8.60 0.41
C PHE A 155 7.70 9.81 0.88
N GLU A 156 7.85 10.77 -0.02
CA GLU A 156 8.40 12.09 0.28
C GLU A 156 7.51 13.14 -0.37
N ILE A 157 7.07 14.09 0.44
CA ILE A 157 6.22 15.20 0.00
C ILE A 157 6.86 16.47 0.48
N SER A 158 7.02 17.45 -0.41
CA SER A 158 7.44 18.79 -0.05
C SER A 158 6.37 19.78 -0.49
N ALA A 159 5.80 20.50 0.47
CA ALA A 159 4.70 21.42 0.23
C ALA A 159 5.07 22.83 0.70
N LEU A 160 4.97 23.80 -0.22
CA LEU A 160 5.16 25.22 0.08
C LEU A 160 3.83 25.82 0.54
N SER A 161 3.84 26.51 1.69
CA SER A 161 2.70 27.33 2.11
C SER A 161 2.58 28.50 1.14
N ARG A 162 1.39 28.75 0.59
CA ARG A 162 1.11 30.01 -0.13
C ARG A 162 0.95 31.12 0.89
N GLY A 163 2.05 31.58 1.46
CA GLY A 163 2.05 32.73 2.37
C GLY A 163 1.26 33.87 1.73
N LYS A 164 0.17 34.27 2.38
CA LYS A 164 -0.51 35.53 2.12
C LYS A 164 -0.16 36.49 3.25
#